data_AF-A0A0H4LFC4-F1
#
_entry.id   AF-A0A0H4LFC4-F1
#
_cell.length_a   1.000
_cell.length_b   1.000
_cell.length_c   1.000
_cell.angle_alpha   90.00
_cell.angle_beta   90.00
_cell.angle_gamma   90.00
#
_symmetry.space_group_name_H-M   'P 1'
#
loop_
_entity.id
_entity.type
_entity.pdbx_description
1 polymer ?
#
loop_
_entity_poly.entity_id
_entity_poly.type
_entity_poly.pdbx_seq_one_letter_code
_entity_poly.pdbx_strand_id
1 'polypeptide(L)'
;HNKGHHKDVATPEDPASSRMGESIWKFALRELPGAAKRAWRLEKDRLNGQGKSVWSLENEIIQPAIITLVAWGTVLAIFGIGLLPYILGTAFWGAFQLTSA
;
A
#
# COMPACT_ATOMS: atom_id res chain seq x y z
N HIS A 1 1.34 7.13 -6.12
CA HIS A 1 1.88 8.51 -6.16
C HIS A 1 1.45 9.24 -7.44
N ASN A 2 1.92 8.82 -8.63
CA ASN A 2 1.76 9.58 -9.89
C ASN A 2 0.31 9.83 -10.38
N LYS A 3 -0.62 8.90 -10.17
CA LYS A 3 -2.02 9.04 -10.65
C LYS A 3 -3.00 9.61 -9.61
N GLY A 4 -2.55 9.81 -8.38
CA GLY A 4 -3.41 10.20 -7.26
C GLY A 4 -2.90 11.43 -6.52
N HIS A 5 -1.72 11.35 -5.91
CA HIS A 5 -1.30 12.35 -4.93
C HIS A 5 -1.21 13.75 -5.55
N HIS A 6 -0.70 13.89 -6.78
CA HIS A 6 -0.68 15.18 -7.50
C HIS A 6 -2.06 15.72 -7.92
N LYS A 7 -3.08 14.86 -8.01
CA LYS A 7 -4.43 15.28 -8.41
C LYS A 7 -5.17 15.98 -7.26
N ASP A 8 -5.00 15.49 -6.04
CA ASP A 8 -5.79 15.90 -4.88
C ASP A 8 -4.92 16.58 -3.79
N VAL A 9 -3.64 16.88 -4.09
CA VAL A 9 -2.67 17.39 -3.09
C VAL A 9 -3.23 18.59 -2.32
N ALA A 10 -3.06 18.58 -1.00
CA ALA A 10 -3.57 19.61 -0.08
C ALA A 10 -5.10 19.82 -0.06
N THR A 11 -5.90 18.89 -0.61
CA THR A 11 -7.36 18.90 -0.45
C THR A 11 -7.81 18.02 0.73
N PRO A 12 -9.01 18.24 1.29
CA PRO A 12 -9.56 17.39 2.36
C PRO A 12 -9.67 15.90 2.00
N GLU A 13 -9.75 15.59 0.71
CA GLU A 13 -9.89 14.23 0.17
C GLU A 13 -8.56 13.50 -0.01
N ASP A 14 -7.42 14.17 0.20
CA ASP A 14 -6.10 13.54 0.10
C ASP A 14 -5.70 12.88 1.43
N PRO A 15 -5.69 11.54 1.50
CA PRO A 15 -5.28 10.85 2.72
C PRO A 15 -3.81 11.08 3.04
N ALA A 16 -2.98 11.44 2.05
CA ALA A 16 -1.53 11.56 2.16
C ALA A 16 -1.04 12.98 2.52
N SER A 17 -1.96 13.93 2.75
CA SER A 17 -1.63 15.22 3.35
C SER A 17 -1.91 15.19 4.86
N SER A 18 -0.93 15.56 5.68
CA SER A 18 -1.12 15.72 7.12
C SER A 18 -1.93 16.99 7.43
N ARG A 19 -2.74 16.94 8.48
CA ARG A 19 -3.50 18.10 8.94
C ARG A 19 -2.67 18.90 9.95
N MET A 20 -2.90 20.21 10.02
CA MET A 20 -2.22 21.05 11.02
C MET A 20 -2.49 20.52 12.44
N GLY A 21 -1.41 20.27 13.19
CA GLY A 21 -1.47 19.72 14.55
C GLY A 21 -1.78 18.21 14.65
N GLU A 22 -1.84 17.48 13.53
CA GLU A 22 -2.00 16.02 13.52
C GLU A 22 -0.71 15.33 13.95
N SER A 23 -0.79 14.40 14.91
CA SER A 23 0.38 13.60 15.29
C SER A 23 0.68 12.55 14.22
N ILE A 24 1.96 12.16 14.09
CA ILE A 24 2.40 11.16 13.11
C ILE A 24 1.61 9.85 13.21
N TRP A 25 1.24 9.42 14.43
CA TRP A 25 0.46 8.21 14.65
C TRP A 25 -0.99 8.33 14.14
N LYS A 26 -1.63 9.49 14.38
CA LYS A 26 -2.99 9.76 13.86
C LYS A 26 -2.98 9.87 12.34
N PHE A 27 -1.94 10.53 11.80
CA PHE A 27 -1.74 10.63 10.36
C PHE A 27 -1.56 9.25 9.74
N ALA A 28 -0.64 8.41 10.23
CA ALA A 28 -0.39 7.08 9.68
C ALA A 28 -1.59 6.15 9.75
N LEU A 29 -2.38 6.23 10.83
CA LEU A 29 -3.61 5.44 10.97
C LEU A 29 -4.69 5.81 9.94
N ARG A 30 -4.66 7.05 9.43
CA ARG A 30 -5.58 7.54 8.39
C ARG A 30 -5.00 7.35 6.98
N GLU A 31 -3.73 7.69 6.81
CA GLU A 31 -3.03 7.73 5.54
C GLU A 31 -2.86 6.33 4.96
N LEU A 32 -2.24 5.40 5.69
CA LEU A 32 -1.93 4.06 5.21
C LEU A 32 -3.15 3.30 4.65
N PRO A 33 -4.27 3.14 5.39
CA PRO A 33 -5.45 2.48 4.85
C PRO A 33 -6.16 3.33 3.78
N GLY A 34 -6.10 4.67 3.88
CA GLY A 34 -6.68 5.58 2.90
C GLY A 34 -5.99 5.48 1.53
N ALA A 35 -4.66 5.47 1.53
CA ALA A 35 -3.81 5.30 0.36
C ALA A 35 -4.05 3.93 -0.30
N ALA A 36 -4.12 2.86 0.49
CA ALA A 36 -4.42 1.51 -0.01
C ALA A 36 -5.80 1.43 -0.70
N LYS A 37 -6.86 1.95 -0.05
CA LYS A 37 -8.21 2.00 -0.63
C LYS A 37 -8.26 2.81 -1.92
N ARG A 38 -7.58 3.95 -1.94
CA ARG A 38 -7.49 4.84 -3.11
C ARG A 38 -6.75 4.16 -4.27
N ALA A 39 -5.62 3.52 -3.99
CA ALA A 39 -4.86 2.77 -4.99
C ALA A 39 -5.72 1.65 -5.60
N TRP A 40 -6.40 0.86 -4.77
CA TRP A 40 -7.29 -0.20 -5.24
C TRP A 40 -8.42 0.31 -6.13
N ARG A 41 -9.06 1.42 -5.75
CA ARG A 41 -10.13 2.04 -6.56
C ARG A 41 -9.60 2.49 -7.92
N LEU A 42 -8.49 3.23 -7.95
CA LEU A 42 -7.89 3.71 -9.20
C LEU A 42 -7.51 2.56 -10.14
N GLU A 43 -6.98 1.47 -9.58
CA GLU A 43 -6.58 0.31 -10.37
C GLU A 43 -7.78 -0.48 -10.89
N LYS A 44 -8.81 -0.62 -10.06
CA LYS A 44 -10.10 -1.19 -10.47
C LYS A 44 -10.71 -0.38 -11.63
N ASP A 45 -10.73 0.94 -11.54
CA ASP A 45 -11.26 1.80 -12.59
C ASP A 45 -10.45 1.66 -13.89
N ARG A 46 -9.11 1.58 -13.79
CA ARG A 46 -8.23 1.34 -14.94
C ARG A 46 -8.53 0.01 -15.64
N LEU A 47 -8.65 -1.09 -14.88
CA LEU A 47 -8.91 -2.41 -15.44
C LEU A 47 -10.31 -2.52 -16.04
N ASN A 48 -11.32 -1.93 -15.39
CA ASN A 48 -12.67 -1.85 -15.93
C ASN A 48 -12.71 -1.08 -17.25
N GLY A 49 -11.98 0.03 -17.36
CA GLY A 49 -11.83 0.78 -18.61
C GLY A 49 -11.16 -0.01 -19.74
N GLN A 50 -10.47 -1.11 -19.43
CA GLN A 50 -9.86 -2.03 -20.38
C GLN A 50 -10.66 -3.33 -20.58
N GLY A 51 -11.84 -3.45 -19.95
CA GLY A 51 -12.65 -4.68 -19.98
C GLY A 51 -12.01 -5.88 -19.26
N LYS A 52 -11.08 -5.63 -18.33
CA LYS A 52 -10.33 -6.67 -17.61
C LYS A 52 -10.84 -6.87 -16.20
N SER A 53 -10.74 -8.10 -15.70
CA SER A 53 -11.04 -8.43 -14.31
C SER A 53 -10.06 -7.74 -13.35
N VAL A 54 -10.55 -7.29 -12.20
CA VAL A 54 -9.71 -6.82 -11.09
C VAL A 54 -8.75 -7.87 -10.56
N TRP A 55 -9.02 -9.16 -10.82
CA TRP A 55 -8.15 -10.28 -10.44
C TRP A 55 -7.12 -10.66 -11.52
N SER A 56 -7.01 -9.88 -12.59
CA SER A 56 -6.02 -10.10 -13.65
C SER A 56 -4.59 -9.99 -13.13
N LEU A 57 -3.65 -10.74 -13.71
CA LEU A 57 -2.21 -10.54 -13.49
C LEU A 57 -1.70 -9.21 -14.04
N GLU A 58 -2.51 -8.52 -14.84
CA GLU A 58 -2.25 -7.15 -15.26
C GLU A 58 -2.61 -6.12 -14.18
N ASN A 59 -3.16 -6.55 -13.04
CA ASN A 59 -3.40 -5.68 -11.91
C ASN A 59 -2.06 -5.30 -11.25
N GLU A 60 -1.73 -4.01 -11.30
CA GLU A 60 -0.48 -3.41 -10.81
C GLU A 60 -0.32 -3.55 -9.27
N ILE A 61 -1.35 -3.98 -8.54
CA ILE A 61 -1.33 -4.27 -7.10
C ILE A 61 -1.18 -5.78 -6.85
N ILE A 62 -1.92 -6.62 -7.57
CA ILE A 62 -1.93 -8.07 -7.33
C ILE A 62 -0.61 -8.71 -7.74
N GLN A 63 -0.07 -8.35 -8.91
CA GLN A 63 1.17 -8.93 -9.40
C GLN A 63 2.34 -8.77 -8.40
N PRO A 64 2.68 -7.55 -7.93
CA PRO A 64 3.72 -7.39 -6.92
C PRO A 64 3.34 -7.99 -5.56
N ALA A 65 2.06 -8.05 -5.18
CA ALA A 65 1.63 -8.72 -3.95
C ALA A 65 1.92 -10.23 -4.00
N ILE A 66 1.65 -10.89 -5.13
CA ILE A 66 1.99 -12.30 -5.34
C ILE A 66 3.51 -12.51 -5.25
N ILE A 67 4.30 -11.67 -5.95
CA ILE A 67 5.77 -11.76 -5.91
C ILE A 67 6.28 -11.61 -4.47
N THR A 68 5.73 -10.66 -3.73
CA THR A 68 6.09 -10.40 -2.32
C THR A 68 5.73 -11.58 -1.42
N LEU A 69 4.53 -12.15 -1.58
CA LEU A 69 4.10 -13.32 -0.82
C LEU A 69 4.96 -14.55 -1.11
N VAL A 70 5.33 -14.77 -2.38
CA VAL A 70 6.22 -15.87 -2.77
C VAL A 70 7.62 -15.66 -2.20
N ALA A 71 8.16 -14.44 -2.27
CA ALA A 71 9.48 -14.13 -1.73
C ALA A 71 9.54 -14.37 -0.21
N TRP A 72 8.61 -13.81 0.55
CA TRP A 72 8.57 -14.02 2.00
C TRP A 72 8.17 -15.45 2.39
N GLY A 73 7.27 -16.07 1.64
CA GLY A 73 6.91 -17.48 1.81
C GLY A 73 8.13 -18.40 1.63
N THR A 74 8.99 -18.10 0.66
CA THR A 74 10.25 -18.84 0.44
C THR A 74 11.21 -18.67 1.62
N VAL A 75 11.36 -17.45 2.13
CA VAL A 75 12.17 -17.18 3.33
C VAL A 75 11.65 -17.96 4.53
N LEU A 76 10.33 -17.93 4.78
CA LEU A 76 9.70 -18.66 5.88
C LEU A 76 9.81 -20.19 5.71
N ALA A 77 9.74 -20.69 4.49
CA ALA A 77 9.87 -22.12 4.21
C ALA A 77 11.31 -22.63 4.47
N ILE A 78 12.33 -21.83 4.17
CA ILE A 78 13.74 -22.20 4.36
C ILE A 78 14.20 -22.03 5.81
N PHE A 79 13.83 -20.91 6.44
CA PHE A 79 14.38 -20.49 7.73
C PHE A 79 13.40 -20.62 8.90
N GLY A 80 12.15 -20.99 8.62
CA GLY A 80 11.12 -21.29 9.62
C GLY A 80 10.21 -20.12 9.98
N ILE A 81 9.05 -20.46 10.55
CA ILE A 81 7.98 -19.51 10.90
C ILE A 81 8.39 -18.48 11.97
N GLY A 82 9.45 -18.75 12.74
CA GLY A 82 9.98 -17.84 13.76
C GLY A 82 10.44 -16.49 13.20
N LEU A 83 10.70 -16.39 11.89
CA LEU A 83 11.02 -15.12 11.22
C LEU A 83 9.82 -14.22 10.93
N LEU A 84 8.60 -14.75 11.00
CA LEU A 84 7.38 -14.01 10.71
C LEU A 84 7.27 -12.66 11.46
N PRO A 85 7.52 -12.57 12.79
CA PRO A 85 7.47 -11.27 13.48
C PRO A 85 8.48 -10.25 12.95
N TYR A 86 9.67 -10.69 12.51
CA TYR A 86 10.68 -9.81 11.92
C TYR A 86 10.23 -9.30 10.56
N ILE A 87 9.68 -10.17 9.72
CA ILE A 87 9.10 -9.79 8.42
C ILE A 87 8.01 -8.75 8.60
N LEU A 88 7.05 -9.01 9.51
CA LEU A 88 5.98 -8.07 9.82
C LEU A 88 6.52 -6.73 10.36
N GLY A 89 7.51 -6.78 11.25
CA GLY A 89 8.17 -5.60 11.79
C GLY A 89 8.86 -4.76 10.70
N THR A 90 9.60 -5.39 9.79
CA THR A 90 10.26 -4.71 8.67
C THR A 90 9.26 -4.14 7.66
N ALA A 91 8.19 -4.88 7.33
CA ALA A 91 7.16 -4.41 6.42
C ALA A 91 6.42 -3.19 7.00
N PHE A 92 6.07 -3.24 8.29
CA PHE A 92 5.49 -2.10 8.99
C PHE A 92 6.45 -0.91 9.03
N TRP A 93 7.72 -1.14 9.37
CA TRP A 93 8.73 -0.08 9.43
C TRP A 93 8.92 0.60 8.08
N GLY A 94 9.02 -0.18 6.99
CA GLY A 94 9.10 0.36 5.63
C GLY A 94 7.88 1.21 5.26
N ALA A 95 6.67 0.72 5.55
CA ALA A 95 5.44 1.48 5.32
C ALA A 95 5.40 2.78 6.16
N PHE A 96 5.77 2.70 7.43
CA PHE A 96 5.80 3.85 8.33
C PHE A 96 6.81 4.91 7.90
N GLN A 97 7.99 4.51 7.40
CA GLN A 97 9.00 5.43 6.88
C GLN A 97 8.49 6.18 5.63
N LEU A 98 7.74 5.51 4.75
CA LEU A 98 7.11 6.17 3.59
C LEU A 98 6.08 7.22 4.02
N THR A 99 5.32 6.95 5.09
CA THR A 99 4.37 7.91 5.66
C THR A 99 5.06 9.05 6.44
N SER A 100 6.27 8.83 6.93
CA SER A 100 7.02 9.81 7.74
C SER A 100 7.96 10.71 6.92
N ALA A 101 8.11 10.41 5.62
CA ALA A 101 8.94 11.17 4.67
C ALA A 101 8.18 12.38 4.12
#